data_AF-A0A269PSJ7-F1
#
_entry.id   AF-A0A269PSJ7-F1
#
_cell.length_a   1.000
_cell.length_b   1.000
_cell.length_c   1.000
_cell.angle_alpha   90.00
_cell.angle_beta   90.00
_cell.angle_gamma   90.00
#
_symmetry.space_group_name_H-M   'P 1'
#
loop_
_entity.id
_entity.type
_entity.pdbx_description
1 polymer ?
#
loop_
_entity_poly.entity_id
_entity_poly.type
_entity_poly.pdbx_seq_one_letter_code
_entity_poly.pdbx_strand_id
1 'polypeptide(L)'
;MLQASQNWSWIACYKSNALLLDMGNEMSFSTPYKIRNLINDALKNPSFSLTDANFYQQVFAYLDGFKLWNEAQICQMALNATAVKHYLKPMLTKSWFFEIYQGRDPSLDAIIQLKSKNQMGQFLIVDYTSEGSVCICLENEFNLDENFKLKQFEVIKVLNDRVHPLIVKLKQQKRA
;
A
#
# COMPACT_ATOMS: atom_id res chain seq x y z
N MET A 1 8.40 -9.02 16.23
CA MET A 1 8.85 -8.10 15.18
C MET A 1 9.80 -8.75 14.21
N LEU A 2 9.33 -8.94 12.98
CA LEU A 2 10.20 -9.29 11.85
C LEU A 2 11.12 -8.07 11.60
N GLN A 3 12.39 -8.19 11.97
CA GLN A 3 13.36 -7.10 11.78
C GLN A 3 13.97 -7.21 10.39
N ALA A 4 14.00 -6.09 9.66
CA ALA A 4 14.71 -6.00 8.39
C ALA A 4 16.18 -6.41 8.62
N SER A 5 16.67 -7.33 7.77
CA SER A 5 18.02 -7.87 7.85
C SER A 5 18.79 -7.53 6.58
N GLN A 6 20.12 -7.42 6.71
CA GLN A 6 21.01 -7.24 5.55
C GLN A 6 20.97 -8.41 4.56
N ASN A 7 20.47 -9.57 5.01
CA ASN A 7 20.37 -10.77 4.19
C ASN A 7 19.11 -10.79 3.31
N TRP A 8 18.24 -9.78 3.44
CA TRP A 8 17.02 -9.74 2.64
C TRP A 8 17.32 -9.27 1.23
N SER A 9 16.61 -9.87 0.26
CA SER A 9 16.75 -9.48 -1.14
C SER A 9 15.42 -9.55 -1.87
N TRP A 10 15.21 -8.60 -2.77
CA TRP A 10 14.07 -8.62 -3.68
C TRP A 10 14.39 -9.57 -4.83
N ILE A 11 13.42 -10.40 -5.23
CA ILE A 11 13.56 -11.35 -6.32
C ILE A 11 12.40 -11.19 -7.30
N ALA A 12 12.73 -10.79 -8.52
CA ALA A 12 11.80 -10.81 -9.65
C ALA A 12 11.56 -12.28 -10.09
N CYS A 13 10.56 -12.94 -9.49
CA CYS A 13 10.28 -14.34 -9.75
C CYS A 13 9.37 -14.52 -10.97
N TYR A 14 9.94 -14.98 -12.08
CA TYR A 14 9.18 -15.28 -13.30
C TYR A 14 8.23 -16.47 -13.15
N LYS A 15 8.54 -17.44 -12.27
CA LYS A 15 7.69 -18.61 -12.03
C LYS A 15 6.36 -18.23 -11.39
N SER A 16 6.37 -17.37 -10.36
CA SER A 16 5.15 -16.85 -9.73
C SER A 16 4.64 -15.57 -10.39
N ASN A 17 5.40 -15.00 -11.35
CA ASN A 17 5.15 -13.71 -11.97
C ASN A 17 4.90 -12.60 -10.95
N ALA A 18 5.77 -12.52 -9.94
CA ALA A 18 5.65 -11.58 -8.83
C ALA A 18 7.01 -11.10 -8.32
N LEU A 19 7.04 -9.93 -7.70
CA LEU A 19 8.17 -9.52 -6.85
C LEU A 19 8.07 -10.24 -5.51
N LEU A 20 9.11 -11.00 -5.17
CA LEU A 20 9.26 -11.68 -3.89
C LEU A 20 10.29 -10.93 -3.05
N LEU A 21 10.17 -11.06 -1.74
CA LEU A 21 11.23 -10.73 -0.79
C LEU A 21 11.72 -12.03 -0.18
N ASP A 22 12.96 -12.42 -0.49
CA ASP A 22 13.66 -13.48 0.20
C ASP A 22 14.19 -12.92 1.53
N MET A 23 13.79 -13.57 2.62
CA MET A 23 14.14 -13.16 3.99
C MET A 23 15.16 -14.12 4.64
N GLY A 24 15.67 -15.09 3.88
CA GLY A 24 16.54 -16.15 4.35
C GLY A 24 15.77 -17.27 5.09
N ASN A 25 16.49 -18.33 5.46
CA ASN A 25 15.96 -19.48 6.21
C ASN A 25 14.65 -20.05 5.63
N GLU A 26 14.59 -20.20 4.29
CA GLU A 26 13.43 -20.67 3.53
C GLU A 26 12.17 -19.79 3.64
N MET A 27 12.27 -18.64 4.30
CA MET A 27 11.17 -17.70 4.42
C MET A 27 11.18 -16.72 3.26
N SER A 28 10.06 -16.64 2.54
CA SER A 28 9.86 -15.65 1.50
C SER A 28 8.48 -15.01 1.62
N PHE A 29 8.42 -13.75 1.21
CA PHE A 29 7.18 -12.98 1.15
C PHE A 29 6.85 -12.68 -0.31
N SER A 30 5.59 -12.92 -0.70
CA SER A 30 5.13 -12.67 -2.06
C SER A 30 4.25 -11.43 -2.12
N THR A 31 4.66 -10.44 -2.92
CA THR A 31 3.80 -9.30 -3.27
C THR A 31 2.80 -9.67 -4.37
N PRO A 32 1.73 -8.88 -4.61
CA PRO A 32 0.87 -9.08 -5.78
C PRO A 32 1.44 -8.44 -7.07
N TYR A 33 2.65 -7.89 -7.04
CA TYR A 33 3.17 -7.04 -8.12
C TYR A 33 3.82 -7.83 -9.23
N LYS A 34 3.16 -7.85 -10.39
CA LYS A 34 3.61 -8.59 -11.57
C LYS A 34 4.89 -8.01 -12.17
N ILE A 35 5.74 -8.87 -12.71
CA ILE A 35 7.04 -8.50 -13.31
C ILE A 35 6.92 -7.36 -14.32
N ARG A 36 5.87 -7.37 -15.16
CA ARG A 36 5.62 -6.32 -16.17
C ARG A 36 5.46 -4.91 -15.59
N ASN A 37 5.01 -4.80 -14.33
CA ASN A 37 4.77 -3.55 -13.63
C ASN A 37 6.01 -3.05 -12.86
N LEU A 38 7.10 -3.82 -12.82
CA LEU A 38 8.30 -3.48 -12.07
C LEU A 38 9.27 -2.63 -12.89
N ILE A 39 10.03 -1.75 -12.22
CA ILE A 39 11.16 -1.04 -12.84
C ILE A 39 12.32 -2.00 -13.13
N ASN A 40 13.23 -1.60 -14.02
CA ASN A 40 14.36 -2.43 -14.43
C ASN A 40 15.29 -2.80 -13.27
N ASP A 41 15.44 -1.92 -12.26
CA ASP A 41 16.29 -2.21 -11.11
C ASP A 41 15.76 -3.36 -10.24
N ALA A 42 14.45 -3.51 -10.13
CA ALA A 42 13.84 -4.65 -9.44
C ALA A 42 14.20 -6.00 -10.11
N LEU A 43 14.40 -6.00 -11.43
CA LEU A 43 14.74 -7.20 -12.21
C LEU A 43 16.18 -7.66 -11.99
N LYS A 44 17.03 -6.81 -11.39
CA LYS A 44 18.41 -7.14 -11.02
C LYS A 44 18.51 -7.85 -9.67
N ASN A 45 17.36 -8.15 -9.04
CA ASN A 45 17.25 -8.76 -7.72
C ASN A 45 18.09 -8.03 -6.66
N PRO A 46 17.80 -6.74 -6.40
CA PRO A 46 18.59 -5.94 -5.48
C PRO A 46 18.45 -6.46 -4.05
N SER A 47 19.50 -6.27 -3.25
CA SER A 47 19.37 -6.43 -1.81
C SER A 47 18.34 -5.45 -1.25
N PHE A 48 17.75 -5.81 -0.12
CA PHE A 48 16.89 -4.92 0.65
C PHE A 48 17.75 -3.78 1.21
N SER A 49 17.62 -2.61 0.61
CA SER A 49 18.51 -1.48 0.84
C SER A 49 18.21 -0.78 2.17
N LEU A 50 19.11 0.11 2.59
CA LEU A 50 18.84 0.99 3.74
C LEU A 50 17.62 1.89 3.49
N THR A 51 17.40 2.31 2.25
CA THR A 51 16.21 3.11 1.87
C THR A 51 14.93 2.30 2.04
N ASP A 52 14.95 1.01 1.65
CA ASP A 52 13.82 0.09 1.89
C ASP A 52 13.56 -0.09 3.38
N ALA A 53 14.61 -0.34 4.17
CA ALA A 53 14.50 -0.54 5.60
C ALA A 53 13.91 0.67 6.33
N ASN A 54 14.37 1.88 5.98
CA ASN A 54 13.85 3.11 6.55
C ASN A 54 12.37 3.30 6.23
N PHE A 55 11.98 3.12 4.96
CA PHE A 55 10.58 3.29 4.56
C PHE A 55 9.67 2.21 5.19
N TYR A 56 10.11 0.95 5.20
CA TYR A 56 9.42 -0.15 5.89
C TYR A 56 9.17 0.18 7.36
N GLN A 57 10.20 0.62 8.09
CA GLN A 57 10.09 0.96 9.51
C GLN A 57 9.15 2.15 9.75
N GLN A 58 9.19 3.17 8.90
CA GLN A 58 8.29 4.33 8.98
C GLN A 58 6.83 3.90 8.83
N VAL A 59 6.52 3.11 7.80
CA VAL A 59 5.16 2.61 7.57
C VAL A 59 4.72 1.70 8.72
N PHE A 60 5.60 0.80 9.19
CA PHE A 60 5.30 -0.08 10.32
C PHE A 60 4.95 0.73 11.58
N ALA A 61 5.79 1.69 11.97
CA ALA A 61 5.60 2.50 13.16
C ALA A 61 4.32 3.37 13.07
N TYR A 62 4.05 3.93 11.89
CA TYR A 62 2.82 4.69 11.64
C TYR A 62 1.57 3.82 11.85
N LEU A 63 1.53 2.64 11.24
CA LEU A 63 0.40 1.71 11.34
C LEU A 63 0.23 1.13 12.76
N ASP A 64 1.33 0.85 13.45
CA ASP A 64 1.29 0.38 14.85
C ASP A 64 0.70 1.43 15.80
N GLY A 65 0.83 2.72 15.47
CA GLY A 65 0.22 3.82 16.23
C GLY A 65 -1.31 3.76 16.33
N PHE A 66 -1.99 3.13 15.36
CA PHE A 66 -3.45 2.99 15.37
C PHE A 66 -3.96 1.89 16.30
N LYS A 67 -3.12 0.90 16.64
CA LYS A 67 -3.49 -0.27 17.45
C LYS A 67 -4.73 -1.02 16.93
N LEU A 68 -4.94 -1.01 15.61
CA LEU A 68 -6.06 -1.69 14.92
C LEU A 68 -5.68 -3.05 14.34
N TRP A 69 -4.41 -3.23 13.97
CA TRP A 69 -3.91 -4.41 13.29
C TRP A 69 -2.90 -5.14 14.17
N ASN A 70 -2.78 -6.45 13.97
CA ASN A 70 -1.70 -7.22 14.59
C ASN A 70 -0.38 -7.01 13.83
N GLU A 71 0.71 -7.43 14.46
CA GLU A 71 2.06 -7.25 13.92
C GLU A 71 2.27 -7.88 12.54
N ALA A 72 1.69 -9.06 12.27
CA ALA A 72 1.82 -9.72 10.97
C ALA A 72 1.11 -8.94 9.86
N GLN A 73 -0.08 -8.39 10.14
CA GLN A 73 -0.83 -7.55 9.20
C GLN A 73 -0.07 -6.26 8.89
N ILE A 74 0.47 -5.59 9.92
CA ILE A 74 1.28 -4.37 9.75
C ILE A 74 2.52 -4.67 8.91
N CYS A 75 3.21 -5.77 9.20
CA CYS A 75 4.37 -6.20 8.43
C CYS A 75 4.02 -6.40 6.95
N GLN A 76 2.91 -7.08 6.65
CA GLN A 76 2.45 -7.30 5.29
C GLN A 76 2.12 -5.98 4.56
N MET A 77 1.46 -5.05 5.24
CA MET A 77 1.16 -3.71 4.70
C MET A 77 2.45 -2.93 4.40
N ALA A 78 3.39 -2.90 5.35
CA ALA A 78 4.65 -2.17 5.22
C ALA A 78 5.56 -2.73 4.12
N LEU A 79 5.65 -4.06 3.97
CA LEU A 79 6.42 -4.69 2.90
C LEU A 79 5.83 -4.39 1.52
N ASN A 80 4.50 -4.49 1.37
CA ASN A 80 3.83 -4.11 0.13
C ASN A 80 4.04 -2.62 -0.19
N ALA A 81 3.87 -1.73 0.79
CA ALA A 81 4.15 -0.30 0.63
C ALA A 81 5.59 -0.03 0.15
N THR A 82 6.56 -0.72 0.75
CA THR A 82 7.98 -0.59 0.36
C THR A 82 8.21 -1.04 -1.08
N ALA A 83 7.63 -2.17 -1.47
CA ALA A 83 7.70 -2.64 -2.85
C ALA A 83 7.09 -1.63 -3.85
N VAL A 84 5.94 -1.02 -3.51
CA VAL A 84 5.31 0.02 -4.33
C VAL A 84 6.18 1.27 -4.44
N LYS A 85 6.74 1.74 -3.31
CA LYS A 85 7.50 2.98 -3.26
C LYS A 85 8.75 2.93 -4.14
N HIS A 86 9.44 1.80 -4.17
CA HIS A 86 10.78 1.73 -4.78
C HIS A 86 10.85 0.90 -6.06
N TYR A 87 9.91 -0.02 -6.31
CA TYR A 87 10.08 -1.01 -7.39
C TYR A 87 8.98 -1.03 -8.44
N LEU A 88 7.89 -0.28 -8.27
CA LEU A 88 6.84 -0.18 -9.28
C LEU A 88 7.13 0.90 -10.31
N LYS A 89 6.78 0.62 -11.57
CA LYS A 89 6.77 1.63 -12.63
C LYS A 89 5.77 2.75 -12.30
N PRO A 90 6.05 3.99 -12.76
CA PRO A 90 5.08 5.07 -12.68
C PRO A 90 3.72 4.67 -13.27
N MET A 91 2.66 5.09 -12.59
CA MET A 91 1.28 4.76 -12.95
C MET A 91 0.55 6.00 -13.47
N LEU A 92 -0.38 5.80 -14.40
CA LEU A 92 -1.30 6.86 -14.82
C LEU A 92 -2.34 7.12 -13.73
N THR A 93 -2.53 8.40 -13.40
CA THR A 93 -3.56 8.83 -12.45
C THR A 93 -4.96 8.53 -12.97
N LYS A 94 -5.82 8.01 -12.09
CA LYS A 94 -7.24 7.72 -12.34
C LYS A 94 -8.11 8.66 -11.55
N SER A 95 -9.22 9.09 -12.15
CA SER A 95 -10.20 9.97 -11.51
C SER A 95 -11.63 9.50 -11.68
N TRP A 96 -11.96 8.91 -12.84
CA TRP A 96 -13.33 8.54 -13.22
C TRP A 96 -13.95 7.42 -12.38
N PHE A 97 -13.14 6.63 -11.68
CA PHE A 97 -13.63 5.58 -10.77
C PHE A 97 -14.12 6.14 -9.42
N PHE A 98 -13.71 7.36 -9.05
CA PHE A 98 -13.85 7.85 -7.68
C PHE A 98 -14.65 9.15 -7.60
N GLU A 99 -15.44 9.30 -6.55
CA GLU A 99 -16.15 10.54 -6.24
C GLU A 99 -15.19 11.61 -5.70
N ILE A 100 -15.46 12.87 -6.07
CA ILE A 100 -14.74 14.03 -5.53
C ILE A 100 -15.04 14.16 -4.04
N TYR A 101 -14.02 14.35 -3.22
CA TYR A 101 -14.20 14.78 -1.84
C TYR A 101 -14.58 16.27 -1.82
N GLN A 102 -15.80 16.56 -1.35
CA GLN A 102 -16.35 17.91 -1.26
C GLN A 102 -16.31 18.47 0.17
N GLY A 103 -15.72 17.74 1.12
CA GLY A 103 -15.59 18.21 2.49
C GLY A 103 -14.51 19.28 2.64
N ARG A 104 -14.47 19.90 3.81
CA ARG A 104 -13.56 21.02 4.10
C ARG A 104 -12.23 20.59 4.70
N ASP A 105 -12.20 19.39 5.27
CA ASP A 105 -11.06 18.91 6.04
C ASP A 105 -10.16 18.02 5.15
N PRO A 106 -8.94 18.45 4.81
CA PRO A 106 -8.02 17.60 4.07
C PRO A 106 -7.64 16.37 4.89
N SER A 107 -7.31 15.27 4.21
CA SER A 107 -6.69 14.13 4.91
C SER A 107 -5.30 14.52 5.40
N LEU A 108 -5.06 14.41 6.70
CA LEU A 108 -3.74 14.55 7.32
C LEU A 108 -3.05 13.19 7.49
N ASP A 109 -3.81 12.12 7.32
CA ASP A 109 -3.37 10.74 7.48
C ASP A 109 -3.04 10.09 6.12
N ALA A 110 -2.12 9.12 6.16
CA ALA A 110 -1.81 8.26 5.02
C ALA A 110 -2.84 7.12 4.87
N ILE A 111 -3.55 6.74 5.94
CA ILE A 111 -4.76 5.91 5.79
C ILE A 111 -5.91 6.82 5.40
N ILE A 112 -6.51 6.52 4.24
CA ILE A 112 -7.55 7.35 3.64
C ILE A 112 -8.71 6.49 3.16
N GLN A 113 -9.80 7.15 2.79
CA GLN A 113 -10.93 6.51 2.14
C GLN A 113 -11.02 6.95 0.68
N LEU A 114 -11.27 5.99 -0.20
CA LEU A 114 -11.70 6.25 -1.58
C LEU A 114 -13.13 5.75 -1.74
N LYS A 115 -13.94 6.53 -2.46
CA LYS A 115 -15.33 6.20 -2.74
C LYS A 115 -15.53 6.00 -4.23
N SER A 116 -15.83 4.77 -4.66
CA SER A 116 -16.36 4.50 -5.98
C SER A 116 -17.88 4.67 -6.00
N LYS A 117 -18.49 4.54 -7.18
CA LYS A 117 -19.95 4.55 -7.30
C LYS A 117 -20.63 3.48 -6.44
N ASN A 118 -19.95 2.36 -6.23
CA ASN A 118 -20.57 1.17 -5.66
C ASN A 118 -20.21 1.00 -4.17
N GLN A 119 -19.12 1.60 -3.69
CA GLN A 119 -18.65 1.40 -2.33
C GLN A 119 -17.59 2.41 -1.89
N MET A 120 -17.35 2.46 -0.58
CA MET A 120 -16.26 3.19 0.05
C MET A 120 -15.32 2.21 0.75
N GLY A 121 -14.02 2.45 0.68
CA GLY A 121 -13.00 1.52 1.17
C GLY A 121 -11.72 2.22 1.58
N GLN A 122 -10.92 1.53 2.37
CA GLN A 122 -9.70 2.04 2.96
C GLN A 122 -8.48 1.77 2.08
N PHE A 123 -7.60 2.76 2.00
CA PHE A 123 -6.37 2.71 1.26
C PHE A 123 -5.23 3.30 2.09
N LEU A 124 -4.01 2.85 1.80
CA LEU A 124 -2.77 3.46 2.33
C LEU A 124 -2.09 4.26 1.22
N ILE A 125 -1.86 5.54 1.44
CA ILE A 125 -1.02 6.39 0.57
C ILE A 125 0.45 5.99 0.78
N VAL A 126 1.13 5.65 -0.31
CA VAL A 126 2.56 5.31 -0.35
C VAL A 126 3.40 6.46 -0.89
N ASP A 127 2.82 7.23 -1.83
CA ASP A 127 3.47 8.40 -2.41
C ASP A 127 2.43 9.48 -2.69
N TYR A 128 2.81 10.74 -2.45
CA TYR A 128 1.94 11.90 -2.63
C TYR A 128 2.68 12.96 -3.44
N THR A 129 2.10 13.37 -4.56
CA THR A 129 2.60 14.49 -5.37
C THR A 129 1.45 15.40 -5.78
N SER A 130 1.75 16.55 -6.40
CA SER A 130 0.74 17.44 -6.96
C SER A 130 -0.11 16.79 -8.07
N GLU A 131 0.39 15.72 -8.70
CA GLU A 131 -0.30 15.01 -9.80
C GLU A 131 -1.22 13.88 -9.33
N GLY A 132 -1.19 13.55 -8.03
CA GLY A 132 -1.98 12.48 -7.45
C GLY A 132 -1.24 11.68 -6.38
N SER A 133 -2.01 10.82 -5.73
CA SER A 133 -1.54 9.93 -4.66
C SER A 133 -1.48 8.49 -5.18
N VAL A 134 -0.38 7.80 -4.91
CA VAL A 134 -0.24 6.36 -5.14
C VAL A 134 -0.74 5.64 -3.90
N CYS A 135 -1.78 4.84 -4.07
CA CYS A 135 -2.52 4.21 -2.99
C CYS A 135 -2.52 2.69 -3.12
N ILE A 136 -2.43 2.00 -1.99
CA ILE A 136 -2.59 0.55 -1.87
C ILE A 136 -3.96 0.23 -1.29
N CYS A 137 -4.71 -0.68 -1.91
CA CYS A 137 -5.99 -1.17 -1.41
C CYS A 137 -5.81 -2.00 -0.14
N LEU A 138 -6.51 -1.65 0.94
CA LEU A 138 -6.49 -2.41 2.21
C LEU A 138 -7.68 -3.36 2.36
N GLU A 139 -8.71 -3.17 1.54
CA GLU A 139 -9.88 -4.05 1.48
C GLU A 139 -9.51 -5.40 0.83
N ASN A 140 -10.21 -6.47 1.22
CA ASN A 140 -10.03 -7.78 0.59
C ASN A 140 -10.27 -7.73 -0.93
N GLU A 141 -11.31 -6.98 -1.31
CA GLU A 141 -11.67 -6.67 -2.69
C GLU A 141 -12.32 -5.28 -2.73
N PHE A 142 -11.97 -4.48 -3.73
CA PHE A 142 -12.54 -3.16 -3.96
C PHE A 142 -13.07 -2.98 -5.38
N ASN A 143 -14.38 -2.91 -5.56
CA ASN A 143 -15.04 -2.63 -6.84
C ASN A 143 -14.85 -1.16 -7.23
N LEU A 144 -14.11 -0.93 -8.31
CA LEU A 144 -13.94 0.38 -8.94
C LEU A 144 -15.19 0.74 -9.75
N ASP A 145 -15.72 -0.24 -10.50
CA ASP A 145 -17.00 -0.19 -11.20
C ASP A 145 -17.54 -1.62 -11.40
N GLU A 146 -18.44 -1.83 -12.37
CA GLU A 146 -19.03 -3.14 -12.68
C GLU A 146 -18.03 -4.14 -13.30
N ASN A 147 -16.93 -3.65 -13.89
CA ASN A 147 -15.98 -4.47 -14.65
C ASN A 147 -14.61 -4.57 -13.98
N PHE A 148 -14.23 -3.57 -13.18
CA PHE A 148 -12.91 -3.45 -12.59
C PHE A 148 -12.98 -3.51 -11.06
N LYS A 149 -12.05 -4.27 -10.51
CA LYS A 149 -11.86 -4.40 -9.07
C LYS A 149 -10.38 -4.45 -8.72
N LEU A 150 -10.06 -4.01 -7.52
CA LEU A 150 -8.75 -4.13 -6.90
C LEU A 150 -8.81 -5.23 -5.84
N LYS A 151 -7.84 -6.13 -5.82
CA LYS A 151 -7.64 -7.02 -4.67
C LYS A 151 -6.83 -6.32 -3.59
N GLN A 152 -6.82 -6.90 -2.40
CA GLN A 152 -5.95 -6.44 -1.32
C GLN A 152 -4.50 -6.30 -1.82
N PHE A 153 -3.88 -5.18 -1.45
CA PHE A 153 -2.54 -4.75 -1.81
C PHE A 153 -2.31 -4.38 -3.28
N GLU A 154 -3.31 -4.44 -4.15
CA GLU A 154 -3.20 -3.85 -5.48
C GLU A 154 -3.16 -2.32 -5.40
N VAL A 155 -2.49 -1.73 -6.39
CA VAL A 155 -2.10 -0.31 -6.38
C VAL A 155 -2.92 0.46 -7.38
N ILE A 156 -3.22 1.71 -7.04
CA ILE A 156 -3.82 2.68 -7.96
C ILE A 156 -3.26 4.07 -7.67
N LYS A 157 -3.01 4.86 -8.73
CA LYS A 157 -2.74 6.30 -8.59
C LYS A 157 -4.03 7.07 -8.80
N VAL A 158 -4.39 7.95 -7.87
CA VAL A 158 -5.65 8.72 -7.89
C VAL A 158 -5.40 10.22 -7.79
N LEU A 159 -6.28 11.03 -8.33
CA LEU A 159 -6.21 12.47 -8.12
C LEU A 159 -6.44 12.80 -6.63
N ASN A 160 -5.75 13.81 -6.13
CA ASN A 160 -5.82 14.18 -4.71
C ASN A 160 -7.21 14.69 -4.29
N ASP A 161 -8.01 15.21 -5.24
CA ASP A 161 -9.40 15.62 -5.01
C ASP A 161 -10.35 14.44 -4.75
N ARG A 162 -9.88 13.19 -4.85
CA ARG A 162 -10.63 11.95 -4.58
C ARG A 162 -10.37 11.37 -3.20
N VAL A 163 -9.44 11.94 -2.44
CA VAL A 163 -9.02 11.42 -1.14
C VAL A 163 -9.97 11.93 -0.06
N HIS A 164 -10.74 11.02 0.54
CA HIS A 164 -11.60 11.32 1.69
C HIS A 164 -10.81 11.03 2.98
N PRO A 165 -10.89 11.88 4.01
CA PRO A 165 -10.23 11.63 5.28
C PRO A 165 -10.80 10.37 5.95
N LEU A 166 -9.97 9.66 6.71
CA LEU A 166 -10.44 8.51 7.48
C LEU A 166 -11.35 8.98 8.62
N ILE A 167 -12.63 8.64 8.55
CA ILE A 167 -13.55 8.88 9.66
C ILE A 167 -13.44 7.73 10.67
N VAL A 168 -12.43 7.79 11.54
CA VAL A 168 -12.38 6.91 12.71
C VAL A 168 -13.45 7.40 13.68
N LYS A 169 -14.63 6.76 13.69
CA LYS A 169 -15.54 6.87 14.83
C LYS A 169 -14.81 6.25 16.03
N LEU A 170 -14.14 7.09 16.82
CA LEU A 170 -13.77 6.74 18.18
C LEU A 170 -15.07 6.37 18.90
N LYS A 171 -15.40 5.08 18.93
CA LYS A 171 -16.25 4.56 20.01
C LYS A 171 -15.45 4.80 21.27
N GLN A 172 -15.68 5.96 21.89
CA GLN A 172 -15.34 6.19 23.27
C GLN A 172 -15.89 4.99 24.02
N GLN A 173 -14.99 4.09 24.46
CA GLN A 173 -15.29 3.20 25.55
C GLN A 173 -15.46 4.12 26.77
N LYS A 174 -16.65 4.70 26.93
CA LYS A 174 -17.17 5.02 28.25
C LYS A 174 -17.29 3.68 28.96
N ARG A 175 -16.19 3.24 29.57
CA ARG A 175 -16.24 2.27 30.66
C ARG A 175 -16.86 3.03 31.83
N ALA A 176 -18.16 2.86 31.97
CA ALA A 176 -18.84 3.00 33.25
C ALA A 176 -18.29 1.93 34.21
#